data_AF-A0A971URP1-F1
#
_entry.id   AF-A0A971URP1-F1
#
_cell.length_a   1.000
_cell.length_b   1.000
_cell.length_c   1.000
_cell.angle_alpha   90.00
_cell.angle_beta   90.00
_cell.angle_gamma   90.00
#
_symmetry.space_group_name_H-M   'P 1'
#
loop_
_entity.id
_entity.type
_entity.pdbx_description
1 polymer ?
#
loop_
_entity_poly.entity_id
_entity_poly.type
_entity_poly.pdbx_seq_one_letter_code
_entity_poly.pdbx_strand_id
1 'polypeptide(L)'
;MEMNYPELYYRIYPKAIDSINKYLKDKPMPANITEDELSYLVDEVYEKLVYECPEIDEDPVERRSRFRSLQRQFYGRRRLARDIITIIIISELLRRFNPYIFGTEYNY
;
A
#
# COMPACT_ATOMS: atom_id res chain seq x y z
N MET A 1 17.97 17.58 -7.19
CA MET A 1 17.38 16.64 -8.16
C MET A 1 16.08 16.18 -7.51
N GLU A 2 14.96 16.81 -7.85
CA GLU A 2 13.65 16.46 -7.30
C GLU A 2 13.32 15.04 -7.79
N MET A 3 13.49 14.08 -6.91
CA MET A 3 13.05 12.72 -7.16
C MET A 3 11.53 12.76 -7.13
N ASN A 4 10.93 13.03 -8.29
CA ASN A 4 9.50 12.85 -8.53
C ASN A 4 9.21 11.34 -8.49
N TYR A 5 9.34 10.73 -7.31
CA TYR A 5 8.58 9.54 -7.01
C TYR A 5 7.12 9.85 -7.36
N PRO A 6 6.39 8.88 -7.94
CA PRO A 6 5.00 9.12 -8.33
C PRO A 6 4.25 9.74 -7.15
N GLU A 7 3.57 10.87 -7.36
CA GLU A 7 2.84 11.60 -6.29
C GLU A 7 1.97 10.67 -5.44
N LEU A 8 1.48 9.60 -6.06
CA LEU A 8 0.73 8.53 -5.45
C LEU A 8 1.46 7.89 -4.25
N TYR A 9 2.77 7.67 -4.32
CA TYR A 9 3.55 7.13 -3.21
C TYR A 9 3.50 8.05 -1.99
N TYR A 10 3.68 9.36 -2.20
CA TYR A 10 3.63 10.34 -1.11
C TYR A 10 2.22 10.48 -0.50
N ARG A 11 1.17 10.14 -1.26
CA ARG A 11 -0.20 10.07 -0.73
C ARG A 11 -0.47 8.77 0.03
N ILE A 12 0.03 7.64 -0.46
CA ILE A 12 -0.18 6.31 0.14
C ILE A 12 0.65 6.15 1.42
N TYR A 13 1.93 6.50 1.38
CA TYR A 13 2.88 6.22 2.46
C TYR A 13 2.41 6.73 3.84
N PRO A 14 2.01 8.00 4.03
CA PRO A 14 1.57 8.47 5.34
C PRO A 14 0.33 7.72 5.86
N LYS A 15 -0.58 7.31 4.97
CA LYS A 15 -1.76 6.52 5.32
C LYS A 15 -1.37 5.11 5.76
N ALA A 16 -0.45 4.48 5.04
CA ALA A 16 0.07 3.16 5.37
C ALA A 16 0.80 3.17 6.73
N ILE A 17 1.63 4.18 6.99
CA ILE A 17 2.32 4.33 8.28
C ILE A 17 1.34 4.54 9.43
N ASP A 18 0.33 5.38 9.26
CA ASP A 18 -0.73 5.59 10.27
C ASP A 18 -1.47 4.28 10.58
N SER A 19 -1.89 3.54 9.56
CA SER A 19 -2.56 2.25 9.71
C SER A 19 -1.67 1.19 10.39
N ILE A 20 -0.39 1.09 10.01
CA ILE A 20 0.57 0.18 10.66
C ILE A 20 0.81 0.59 12.11
N ASN A 21 0.95 1.88 12.40
CA ASN A 21 1.16 2.38 13.77
C ASN A 21 -0.04 2.04 14.67
N LYS A 22 -1.27 2.19 14.16
CA LYS A 22 -2.49 1.79 14.89
C LYS A 22 -2.51 0.29 15.17
N TYR A 23 -2.24 -0.53 14.15
CA TYR A 23 -2.18 -1.98 14.32
C TYR A 23 -1.11 -2.42 15.32
N LEU A 24 0.10 -1.86 15.25
CA LEU A 24 1.19 -2.19 16.18
C LEU A 24 0.96 -1.63 17.59
N LYS A 25 0.15 -0.58 17.75
CA LYS A 25 -0.24 -0.09 19.07
C LYS A 25 -1.13 -1.11 19.79
N ASP A 26 -2.04 -1.73 19.06
CA ASP A 26 -2.95 -2.77 19.60
C ASP A 26 -2.25 -4.12 19.72
N LYS A 27 -1.23 -4.38 18.89
CA LYS A 27 -0.40 -5.59 18.89
C LYS A 27 1.08 -5.20 18.86
N PRO A 28 1.73 -4.99 20.02
CA PRO A 28 3.10 -4.47 20.09
C PRO A 28 4.18 -5.47 19.65
N MET A 29 3.85 -6.75 19.52
CA MET A 29 4.80 -7.80 19.12
C MET A 29 4.10 -8.94 18.37
N PRO A 30 3.51 -8.68 17.19
CA PRO A 30 2.93 -9.73 16.39
C PRO A 30 4.08 -10.55 15.82
N ALA A 31 4.24 -11.78 16.30
CA ALA A 31 5.23 -12.71 15.78
C ALA A 31 5.00 -13.00 14.29
N ASN A 32 3.76 -12.92 13.84
CA ASN A 32 3.33 -13.02 12.44
C ASN A 32 2.07 -12.17 12.23
N ILE A 33 1.97 -11.51 11.07
CA ILE A 33 0.73 -10.91 10.58
C ILE A 33 -0.05 -11.97 9.80
N THR A 34 -1.36 -12.08 10.02
CA THR A 34 -2.20 -12.99 9.21
C THR A 34 -2.57 -12.36 7.87
N GLU A 35 -2.96 -13.18 6.89
CA GLU A 35 -3.42 -12.68 5.59
C GLU A 35 -4.67 -11.79 5.72
N ASP A 36 -5.57 -12.11 6.65
CA ASP A 36 -6.77 -11.31 6.95
C ASP A 36 -6.40 -9.94 7.54
N GLU A 37 -5.42 -9.89 8.46
CA GLU A 37 -4.94 -8.64 9.04
C GLU A 37 -4.25 -7.76 8.01
N LEU A 38 -3.45 -8.36 7.14
CA LEU A 38 -2.82 -7.66 6.03
C LEU A 38 -3.87 -7.09 5.07
N SER A 39 -4.88 -7.90 4.71
CA SER A 39 -5.97 -7.47 3.83
C SER A 39 -6.76 -6.32 4.45
N TYR A 40 -7.03 -6.38 5.75
CA TYR A 40 -7.68 -5.28 6.48
C TYR A 40 -6.88 -3.98 6.43
N LEU A 41 -5.56 -4.03 6.63
CA LEU A 41 -4.70 -2.85 6.53
C LEU A 41 -4.67 -2.27 5.11
N VAL A 42 -4.62 -3.14 4.10
CA VAL A 42 -4.66 -2.72 2.69
C VAL A 42 -5.98 -2.03 2.38
N ASP A 43 -7.10 -2.59 2.83
CA ASP A 43 -8.42 -2.01 2.61
C ASP A 43 -8.58 -0.65 3.32
N GLU A 44 -8.12 -0.51 4.56
CA GLU A 44 -8.16 0.78 5.28
C GLU A 44 -7.38 1.87 4.54
N VAL A 45 -6.18 1.55 4.04
CA VAL A 45 -5.35 2.50 3.29
C VAL A 45 -5.98 2.80 1.92
N TYR A 46 -6.54 1.78 1.27
CA TYR A 46 -7.20 1.93 -0.03
C TYR A 46 -8.44 2.82 0.08
N GLU A 47 -9.29 2.65 1.09
CA GLU A 47 -10.47 3.49 1.32
C GLU A 47 -10.08 4.96 1.53
N LYS A 48 -9.07 5.23 2.38
CA LYS A 48 -8.54 6.58 2.58
C LYS A 48 -7.95 7.18 1.31
N LEU A 49 -7.39 6.35 0.42
CA LEU A 49 -6.84 6.79 -0.85
C LEU A 49 -7.93 7.12 -1.86
N VAL A 50 -8.96 6.28 -1.98
CA VAL A 50 -10.12 6.50 -2.88
C VAL A 50 -10.90 7.74 -2.46
N TYR A 51 -11.01 8.02 -1.16
CA TYR A 51 -11.64 9.24 -0.68
C TYR A 51 -10.96 10.53 -1.20
N GLU A 52 -9.63 10.52 -1.33
CA GLU A 52 -8.87 11.67 -1.84
C GLU A 52 -8.71 11.66 -3.37
N CYS A 53 -8.69 10.48 -3.97
CA CYS A 53 -8.45 10.25 -5.40
C CYS A 53 -9.54 9.31 -5.95
N PRO A 54 -10.77 9.79 -6.17
CA PRO A 54 -11.87 8.95 -6.67
C PRO A 54 -11.55 8.35 -8.05
N GLU A 55 -10.65 8.96 -8.84
CA GLU A 55 -10.23 8.50 -10.16
C GLU A 55 -9.55 7.12 -10.17
N ILE A 56 -9.18 6.61 -8.99
CA ILE A 56 -8.61 5.26 -8.80
C ILE A 56 -9.72 4.20 -8.86
N ASP A 57 -10.92 4.50 -8.35
CA ASP A 57 -12.06 3.58 -8.34
C ASP A 57 -12.95 3.76 -9.59
N GLU A 58 -12.89 4.93 -10.22
CA GLU A 58 -13.68 5.26 -11.41
C GLU A 58 -13.06 4.79 -12.74
N ASP A 59 -12.16 3.81 -12.74
CA ASP A 59 -11.52 3.35 -13.98
C ASP A 59 -12.56 2.76 -14.96
N PRO A 60 -12.83 3.41 -16.12
CA PRO A 60 -13.82 2.94 -17.07
C PRO A 60 -13.47 1.57 -17.67
N VAL A 61 -12.19 1.15 -17.59
CA VAL A 61 -11.73 -0.17 -18.02
C VAL A 61 -12.23 -1.27 -17.09
N GLU A 62 -12.32 -1.03 -15.77
CA GLU A 62 -12.87 -1.99 -14.80
C GLU A 62 -14.41 -1.98 -14.80
N ARG A 63 -15.06 -0.82 -15.00
CA ARG A 63 -16.53 -0.72 -15.08
C ARG A 63 -17.13 -1.35 -16.35
N ARG A 64 -16.40 -1.37 -17.47
CA ARG A 64 -16.86 -1.94 -18.75
C ARG A 64 -16.36 -3.37 -18.95
N SER A 65 -16.73 -4.27 -18.04
CA SER A 65 -16.41 -5.70 -18.15
C SER A 65 -17.23 -6.39 -19.26
N ARG A 66 -17.01 -6.01 -20.54
CA ARG A 66 -17.58 -6.72 -21.70
C ARG A 66 -16.93 -6.53 -23.07
N PHE A 67 -15.78 -5.86 -23.24
CA PHE A 67 -15.16 -5.76 -24.57
C PHE A 67 -13.68 -6.12 -24.63
N ARG A 68 -13.46 -7.32 -25.18
CA ARG A 68 -12.38 -7.74 -26.10
C ARG A 68 -10.94 -7.52 -25.65
N SER A 69 -10.35 -8.65 -25.26
CA SER A 69 -9.03 -9.11 -25.71
C SER A 69 -8.42 -8.33 -26.88
N LEU A 70 -7.34 -7.59 -26.63
CA LEU A 70 -6.12 -7.46 -27.47
C LEU A 70 -5.15 -6.44 -26.83
N GLN A 71 -3.93 -6.90 -26.51
CA GLN A 71 -2.70 -6.10 -26.36
C GLN A 71 -2.60 -5.06 -25.23
N ARG A 72 -2.57 -5.53 -23.96
CA ARG A 72 -1.69 -5.12 -22.84
C ARG A 72 -2.35 -5.59 -21.54
N GLN A 73 -1.58 -6.15 -20.60
CA GLN A 73 -2.05 -6.37 -19.23
C GLN A 73 -2.22 -5.01 -18.54
N PHE A 74 -3.23 -4.25 -18.95
CA PHE A 74 -3.67 -3.10 -18.17
C PHE A 74 -4.42 -3.65 -16.97
N TYR A 75 -3.69 -3.87 -15.89
CA TYR A 75 -4.30 -4.00 -14.57
C TYR A 75 -5.05 -2.70 -14.31
N GLY A 76 -6.34 -2.78 -13.96
CA GLY A 76 -7.09 -1.57 -13.65
C GLY A 76 -6.50 -0.86 -12.43
N ARG A 77 -6.70 0.46 -12.37
CA ARG A 77 -6.03 1.34 -11.39
C ARG A 77 -6.26 0.90 -9.95
N ARG A 78 -7.41 0.31 -9.65
CA ARG A 78 -7.74 -0.27 -8.35
C ARG A 78 -6.82 -1.41 -7.94
N ARG A 79 -6.61 -2.39 -8.83
CA ARG A 79 -5.75 -3.54 -8.53
C ARG A 79 -4.30 -3.11 -8.34
N LEU A 80 -3.80 -2.23 -9.21
CA LEU A 80 -2.45 -1.70 -9.08
C LEU A 80 -2.26 -0.89 -7.79
N ALA A 81 -3.23 -0.05 -7.42
CA ALA A 81 -3.18 0.71 -6.18
C ALA A 81 -3.14 -0.23 -4.96
N ARG A 82 -3.99 -1.26 -4.92
CA ARG A 82 -3.97 -2.27 -3.86
C ARG A 82 -2.63 -3.01 -3.80
N ASP A 83 -2.08 -3.45 -4.92
CA ASP A 83 -0.80 -4.14 -4.97
C ASP A 83 0.36 -3.25 -4.45
N ILE A 84 0.38 -1.97 -4.84
CA ILE A 84 1.36 -0.99 -4.35
C ILE A 84 1.23 -0.78 -2.84
N ILE A 85 0.00 -0.63 -2.33
CA ILE A 85 -0.29 -0.50 -0.90
C ILE A 85 0.24 -1.74 -0.15
N THR A 86 -0.05 -2.94 -0.64
CA THR A 86 0.43 -4.20 -0.06
C THR A 86 1.95 -4.26 0.01
N ILE A 87 2.65 -3.90 -1.07
CA ILE A 87 4.12 -3.87 -1.11
C ILE A 87 4.67 -2.90 -0.05
N ILE A 88 4.09 -1.70 0.08
CA ILE A 88 4.51 -0.70 1.06
C ILE A 88 4.30 -1.22 2.48
N ILE A 89 3.15 -1.81 2.78
CA ILE A 89 2.83 -2.33 4.12
C ILE A 89 3.79 -3.45 4.49
N ILE A 90 3.98 -4.45 3.62
CA ILE A 90 4.91 -5.55 3.88
C ILE A 90 6.33 -5.05 4.07
N SER A 91 6.79 -4.13 3.21
CA SER A 91 8.16 -3.58 3.30
C SER A 91 8.39 -2.88 4.63
N GLU A 92 7.41 -2.10 5.09
CA GLU A 92 7.50 -1.38 6.36
C GLU A 92 7.39 -2.33 7.57
N LEU A 93 6.53 -3.34 7.51
CA LEU A 93 6.44 -4.37 8.56
C LEU A 93 7.76 -5.15 8.68
N LEU A 94 8.32 -5.60 7.56
CA LEU A 94 9.63 -6.28 7.54
C LEU A 94 10.74 -5.39 8.10
N ARG A 95 10.75 -4.09 7.75
CA ARG A 95 11.70 -3.11 8.28
C ARG A 95 11.60 -2.97 9.80
N ARG A 96 10.39 -2.98 10.36
CA ARG A 96 10.14 -2.85 11.80
C ARG A 96 10.42 -4.13 12.59
N PHE A 97 10.12 -5.29 12.01
CA PHE A 97 10.43 -6.58 12.64
C PHE A 97 11.92 -6.92 12.56
N ASN A 98 12.65 -6.36 11.59
CA ASN A 98 14.07 -6.61 11.44
C ASN A 98 14.91 -5.33 11.46
N PRO A 99 15.08 -4.71 12.65
CA PRO A 99 15.88 -3.50 12.79
C PRO A 99 17.35 -3.69 12.44
N TYR A 100 17.86 -4.94 12.44
CA TYR A 100 19.26 -5.25 12.21
C TYR A 100 19.65 -5.36 10.73
N ILE A 101 18.70 -5.61 9.81
CA ILE A 101 18.99 -5.70 8.37
C ILE A 101 18.92 -4.33 7.67
N PHE A 102 18.07 -3.41 8.17
CA PHE A 102 17.88 -2.08 7.59
C PHE A 102 18.50 -0.93 8.40
N GLY A 103 19.13 -1.24 9.53
CA GLY A 103 19.89 -0.30 10.35
C GLY A 103 21.30 -0.11 9.81
N THR A 104 21.47 0.74 8.80
CA THR A 104 22.77 1.40 8.63
C THR A 104 22.93 2.39 9.78
N GLU A 105 24.02 2.15 10.52
CA GLU A 105 24.66 3.03 11.48
C GLU A 105 24.40 4.52 11.24
N TYR A 106 23.65 5.15 12.12
CA TYR A 106 23.85 6.57 12.44
C TYR A 106 24.10 6.67 13.94
N ASN A 107 25.36 6.40 14.29
CA ASN A 107 25.96 6.86 15.53
C ASN A 107 26.11 8.39 15.43
N TYR A 108 25.50 9.11 16.37
CA TYR A 108 25.97 10.40 16.87
C TYR A 108 25.72 10.45 18.38
#